data_AF-A0A2D8XEC0-F1
#
_entry.id   AF-A0A2D8XEC0-F1
#
_cell.length_a   1.000
_cell.length_b   1.000
_cell.length_c   1.000
_cell.angle_alpha   90.00
_cell.angle_beta   90.00
_cell.angle_gamma   90.00
#
_symmetry.space_group_name_H-M   'P 1'
#
loop_
_entity.id
_entity.type
_entity.pdbx_description
1 polymer ?
#
loop_
_entity_poly.entity_id
_entity_poly.type
_entity_poly.pdbx_seq_one_letter_code
_entity_poly.pdbx_strand_id
1 'polypeptide(L)'
;MSCTLAAVHIPQKVRTLLREKGIDDFSHDLNLGKHEHASPWYLGINPRGVVSVYEGGVHVESNDILAYLDALPSDADSIFPQTPEERAIVDATLMLENDQHFALREITMGFIFAKRFSKLNAYGLDSGSLISDKC
;
A
#
# COMPACT_ATOMS: atom_id res chain seq x y z
N MET A 1 -4.60 -5.59 28.09
CA MET A 1 -5.37 -5.34 26.85
C MET A 1 -4.35 -5.11 25.75
N SER A 2 -3.91 -6.17 25.09
CA SER A 2 -2.94 -6.08 23.98
C SER A 2 -3.70 -6.54 22.75
N CYS A 3 -4.15 -5.60 21.94
CA CYS A 3 -4.68 -5.90 20.62
C CYS A 3 -3.46 -6.14 19.73
N THR A 4 -3.10 -7.41 19.52
CA THR A 4 -2.09 -7.82 18.55
C THR A 4 -2.69 -7.64 17.16
N LEU A 5 -2.49 -6.47 16.56
CA LEU A 5 -2.95 -6.15 15.20
C LEU A 5 -1.91 -6.60 14.19
N ALA A 6 -2.27 -7.58 13.36
CA ALA A 6 -1.47 -8.03 12.22
C ALA A 6 -1.59 -7.00 11.08
N ALA A 7 -0.48 -6.40 10.64
CA ALA A 7 -0.47 -5.62 9.40
C ALA A 7 0.02 -6.51 8.25
N VAL A 8 -0.68 -6.50 7.12
CA VAL A 8 -0.24 -7.22 5.92
C VAL A 8 0.02 -6.18 4.84
N HIS A 9 1.31 -6.06 4.47
CA HIS A 9 1.92 -5.11 3.53
C HIS A 9 1.43 -3.65 3.57
N ILE A 10 2.32 -2.76 4.01
CA ILE A 10 2.06 -1.32 4.13
C ILE A 10 2.63 -0.56 2.92
N PRO A 11 1.85 0.32 2.25
CA PRO A 11 2.36 1.19 1.18
C PRO A 11 3.51 2.08 1.64
N GLN A 12 4.44 2.41 0.74
CA GLN A 12 5.65 3.17 1.11
C GLN A 12 5.34 4.51 1.80
N LYS A 13 4.33 5.27 1.33
CA LYS A 13 3.95 6.54 1.97
C LYS A 13 3.52 6.39 3.44
N VAL A 14 2.81 5.30 3.74
CA VAL A 14 2.38 4.98 5.11
C VAL A 14 3.57 4.53 5.96
N ARG A 15 4.48 3.74 5.40
CA ARG A 15 5.72 3.34 6.07
C ARG A 15 6.58 4.54 6.47
N THR A 16 6.66 5.56 5.63
CA THR A 16 7.36 6.81 5.96
C THR A 16 6.72 7.49 7.16
N LEU A 17 5.38 7.66 7.16
CA LEU A 17 4.66 8.27 8.28
C LEU A 17 4.86 7.52 9.59
N LEU A 18 4.78 6.18 9.58
CA LEU A 18 4.99 5.36 10.78
C LEU A 18 6.38 5.61 11.40
N ARG A 19 7.42 5.73 10.55
CA ARG A 19 8.78 6.04 11.01
C ARG A 19 8.88 7.43 11.62
N GLU A 20 8.28 8.44 10.99
CA GLU A 20 8.26 9.81 11.52
C GLU A 20 7.54 9.88 12.88
N LYS A 21 6.48 9.10 13.05
CA LYS A 21 5.73 9.03 14.32
C LYS A 21 6.32 8.11 15.39
N GLY A 22 7.43 7.44 15.08
CA GLY A 22 8.05 6.45 15.98
C GLY A 22 7.14 5.25 16.28
N ILE A 23 6.21 4.93 15.37
CA ILE A 23 5.31 3.78 15.49
C ILE A 23 5.98 2.58 14.83
N ASP A 24 6.16 1.50 15.57
CA ASP A 24 6.72 0.26 15.04
C ASP A 24 5.84 -0.32 13.92
N ASP A 25 6.45 -0.57 12.76
CA ASP A 25 5.81 -1.20 11.61
C ASP A 25 5.75 -2.73 11.82
N PHE A 26 4.55 -3.25 12.10
CA PHE A 26 4.29 -4.70 12.17
C PHE A 26 3.80 -5.27 10.84
N SER A 27 4.51 -5.02 9.74
CA SER A 27 4.16 -5.58 8.44
C SER A 27 4.57 -7.04 8.28
N HIS A 28 3.65 -7.83 7.74
CA HIS A 28 3.91 -9.13 7.14
C HIS A 28 4.24 -8.95 5.67
N ASP A 29 5.37 -9.54 5.25
CA ASP A 29 5.76 -9.59 3.86
C ASP A 29 4.80 -10.47 3.06
N LEU A 30 4.38 -9.95 1.90
CA LEU A 30 3.59 -10.68 0.92
C LEU A 30 4.43 -10.91 -0.33
N ASN A 31 4.57 -12.16 -0.73
CA ASN A 31 5.19 -12.52 -1.99
C ASN A 31 4.20 -12.33 -3.17
N LEU A 32 4.31 -11.19 -3.83
CA LEU A 32 3.47 -10.86 -4.99
C LEU A 32 3.77 -11.74 -6.22
N GLY A 33 5.01 -12.21 -6.36
CA GLY A 33 5.41 -13.15 -7.42
C GLY A 33 4.69 -14.49 -7.31
N LYS A 34 4.48 -14.98 -6.08
CA LYS A 34 3.68 -16.18 -5.77
C LYS A 34 2.18 -15.92 -5.67
N HIS A 35 1.74 -14.70 -5.92
CA HIS A 35 0.33 -14.28 -5.83
C HIS A 35 -0.31 -14.52 -4.45
N GLU A 36 0.45 -14.34 -3.36
CA GLU A 36 -0.05 -14.56 -2.00
C GLU A 36 -1.23 -13.64 -1.63
N HIS A 37 -1.33 -12.47 -2.26
CA HIS A 37 -2.48 -11.55 -2.15
C HIS A 37 -3.80 -12.12 -2.71
N ALA A 38 -3.76 -13.21 -3.47
CA ALA A 38 -4.95 -13.93 -3.96
C ALA A 38 -5.21 -15.23 -3.19
N SER A 39 -4.40 -15.53 -2.18
CA SER A 39 -4.56 -16.74 -1.38
C SER A 39 -5.78 -16.66 -0.46
N PRO A 40 -6.40 -17.80 -0.08
CA PRO A 40 -7.56 -17.80 0.82
C PRO A 40 -7.32 -17.13 2.17
N TRP A 41 -6.09 -17.25 2.72
CA TRP A 41 -5.76 -16.63 4.00
C TRP A 41 -5.74 -15.10 3.89
N TYR A 42 -5.18 -14.56 2.81
CA TYR A 42 -5.13 -13.12 2.59
C TYR A 42 -6.50 -12.56 2.21
N LEU A 43 -7.26 -13.26 1.37
CA LEU A 43 -8.63 -12.87 1.02
C LEU A 43 -9.58 -12.87 2.24
N GLY A 44 -9.29 -13.70 3.25
CA GLY A 44 -9.97 -13.63 4.55
C GLY A 44 -9.68 -12.35 5.33
N ILE A 45 -8.59 -11.65 5.02
CA ILE A 45 -8.21 -10.35 5.60
C ILE A 45 -8.71 -9.21 4.69
N ASN A 46 -8.45 -9.29 3.40
CA ASN A 46 -8.88 -8.32 2.40
C ASN A 46 -9.55 -9.03 1.20
N PRO A 47 -10.90 -9.08 1.16
CA PRO A 47 -11.64 -9.75 0.09
C PRO A 47 -11.39 -9.17 -1.31
N ARG A 48 -10.87 -7.95 -1.42
CA ARG A 48 -10.53 -7.32 -2.70
C ARG A 48 -9.19 -7.81 -3.27
N GLY A 49 -8.39 -8.54 -2.49
CA GLY A 49 -7.07 -9.02 -2.91
C GLY A 49 -6.08 -7.90 -3.23
N VAL A 50 -6.34 -6.66 -2.77
CA VAL A 50 -5.41 -5.55 -2.91
C VAL A 50 -4.45 -5.55 -1.73
N VAL A 51 -3.21 -5.14 -1.96
CA VAL A 51 -2.09 -5.37 -1.04
C VAL A 51 -2.12 -4.42 0.18
N SER A 52 -2.97 -3.40 0.21
CA SER A 52 -3.11 -2.47 1.35
C SER A 52 -4.04 -3.01 2.44
N VAL A 53 -3.51 -3.27 3.63
CA VAL A 53 -4.29 -3.55 4.85
C VAL A 53 -3.67 -2.86 6.06
N TYR A 54 -4.51 -2.23 6.88
CA TYR A 54 -4.12 -1.66 8.16
C TYR A 54 -5.20 -1.94 9.22
N GLU A 55 -4.81 -2.35 10.42
CA GLU A 55 -5.70 -2.65 11.57
C GLU A 55 -6.88 -3.62 11.33
N GLY A 56 -6.78 -4.56 10.39
CA GLY A 56 -7.86 -5.51 10.08
C GLY A 56 -9.11 -4.86 9.44
N GLY A 57 -9.09 -3.55 9.25
CA GLY A 57 -9.98 -2.82 8.36
C GLY A 57 -9.43 -2.86 6.94
N VAL A 58 -10.31 -3.09 5.96
CA VAL A 58 -9.95 -2.94 4.55
C VAL A 58 -9.90 -1.43 4.24
N HIS A 59 -8.80 -0.79 4.61
CA HIS A 59 -8.49 0.57 4.15
C HIS A 59 -7.91 0.47 2.74
N VAL A 60 -8.81 0.57 1.78
CA VAL A 60 -8.49 0.44 0.37
C VAL A 60 -7.55 1.58 -0.05
N GLU A 61 -7.81 2.78 0.47
CA GLU A 61 -7.08 3.98 0.07
C GLU A 61 -6.01 4.37 1.09
N SER A 62 -4.80 4.45 0.58
CA SER A 62 -3.60 4.73 1.37
C SER A 62 -3.52 6.17 1.89
N ASN A 63 -4.28 7.10 1.30
CA ASN A 63 -4.43 8.47 1.79
C ASN A 63 -5.28 8.53 3.08
N ASP A 64 -6.32 7.70 3.18
CA ASP A 64 -7.15 7.62 4.39
C ASP A 64 -6.34 7.05 5.55
N ILE A 65 -5.48 6.07 5.28
CA ILE A 65 -4.56 5.50 6.28
C ILE A 65 -3.60 6.58 6.80
N LEU A 66 -3.08 7.45 5.94
CA LEU A 66 -2.22 8.57 6.35
C LEU A 66 -2.97 9.52 7.29
N ALA A 67 -4.18 9.93 6.93
CA ALA A 67 -5.00 10.82 7.75
C ALA A 67 -5.36 10.18 9.11
N TYR A 68 -5.70 8.89 9.11
CA TYR A 68 -6.00 8.14 10.32
C TYR A 68 -4.78 8.07 11.26
N LEU A 69 -3.64 7.59 10.74
CA LEU A 69 -2.41 7.47 11.51
C LEU A 69 -1.91 8.82 12.01
N ASP A 70 -2.12 9.87 11.23
CA ASP A 70 -1.71 11.20 11.64
C ASP A 70 -2.53 11.74 12.82
N ALA A 71 -3.83 11.42 12.85
CA ALA A 71 -4.73 11.80 13.93
C ALA A 71 -4.53 11.00 15.24
N LEU A 72 -3.75 9.91 15.22
CA LEU A 72 -3.45 9.16 16.43
C LEU A 72 -2.55 9.97 17.37
N PRO A 73 -2.74 9.87 18.70
CA PRO A 73 -1.85 10.50 19.67
C PRO A 73 -0.41 10.02 19.48
N SER A 74 0.51 10.96 19.24
CA SER A 74 1.95 10.72 19.11
C SER A 74 2.69 11.97 19.59
N ASP A 75 3.94 11.78 20.03
CA ASP A 75 4.84 12.89 20.37
C ASP A 75 5.38 13.62 19.11
N ALA A 76 5.18 13.04 17.93
CA ALA A 76 5.57 13.63 16.65
C ALA A 76 4.52 14.60 16.12
N ASP A 77 4.99 15.67 15.48
CA ASP A 77 4.14 16.67 14.84
C ASP A 77 3.28 16.04 13.73
N SER A 78 2.12 16.67 13.49
CA SER A 78 1.24 16.29 12.38
C SER A 78 1.95 16.55 11.05
N ILE A 79 1.88 15.58 10.14
CA ILE A 79 2.38 15.78 8.77
C ILE A 79 1.44 16.64 7.93
N PHE A 80 0.22 16.88 8.42
CA PHE A 80 -0.75 17.71 7.74
C PHE A 80 -0.72 19.14 8.27
N PRO A 81 -0.90 20.14 7.40
CA PRO A 81 -1.02 21.53 7.83
C PRO A 81 -2.28 21.72 8.67
N GLN A 82 -2.19 22.63 9.65
CA GLN A 82 -3.26 22.92 10.60
C GLN A 82 -4.14 24.09 10.15
N THR A 83 -3.69 24.90 9.19
CA THR A 83 -4.49 26.00 8.65
C THR A 83 -5.54 25.47 7.67
N PRO A 84 -6.79 25.97 7.69
CA PRO A 84 -7.83 25.48 6.80
C PRO A 84 -7.49 25.65 5.31
N GLU A 85 -6.79 26.73 4.98
CA GLU A 85 -6.40 27.06 3.61
C GLU A 85 -5.37 26.05 3.07
N GLU A 86 -4.30 25.79 3.81
CA GLU A 86 -3.30 24.80 3.41
C GLU A 86 -3.86 23.37 3.44
N ARG A 87 -4.78 23.08 4.38
CA ARG A 87 -5.44 21.78 4.45
C ARG A 87 -6.27 21.50 3.21
N ALA A 88 -7.02 22.48 2.71
CA ALA A 88 -7.79 22.35 1.48
C ALA A 88 -6.89 22.04 0.27
N ILE A 89 -5.69 22.63 0.21
CA ILE A 89 -4.72 22.36 -0.86
C ILE A 89 -4.22 20.91 -0.78
N VAL A 90 -3.87 20.43 0.42
CA VAL A 90 -3.41 19.05 0.61
C VAL A 90 -4.51 18.06 0.26
N ASP A 91 -5.74 18.28 0.74
CA ASP A 91 -6.86 17.39 0.48
C ASP A 91 -7.17 17.31 -1.03
N ALA A 92 -7.16 18.44 -1.75
CA ALA A 92 -7.33 18.48 -3.20
C ALA A 92 -6.18 17.75 -3.94
N THR A 93 -4.95 17.87 -3.44
CA THR A 93 -3.77 17.22 -4.02
C THR A 93 -3.83 15.70 -3.82
N LEU A 94 -4.27 15.24 -2.65
CA LEU A 94 -4.46 13.81 -2.37
C LEU A 94 -5.59 13.21 -3.21
N MET A 95 -6.70 13.93 -3.43
CA MET A 95 -7.74 13.48 -4.38
C MET A 95 -7.18 13.36 -5.81
N LEU A 96 -6.42 14.36 -6.27
CA LEU A 96 -5.82 14.33 -7.60
C LEU A 96 -4.85 13.14 -7.75
N GLU A 97 -4.00 12.89 -6.75
CA GLU A 97 -3.09 11.74 -6.73
C GLU A 97 -3.87 10.43 -6.83
N ASN A 98 -4.95 10.28 -6.05
CA ASN A 98 -5.79 9.10 -6.06
C ASN A 98 -6.43 8.83 -7.43
N ASP A 99 -6.96 9.88 -8.07
CA ASP A 99 -7.55 9.78 -9.41
C ASP A 99 -6.51 9.40 -10.47
N GLN A 100 -5.31 9.97 -10.39
CA GLN A 100 -4.20 9.66 -11.28
C GLN A 100 -3.69 8.22 -11.09
N HIS A 101 -3.74 7.70 -9.85
CA HIS A 101 -3.29 6.35 -9.53
C HIS A 101 -4.04 5.27 -10.31
N PHE A 102 -5.35 5.43 -10.54
CA PHE A 102 -6.12 4.48 -11.35
C PHE A 102 -5.64 4.44 -12.81
N ALA A 103 -5.44 5.60 -13.42
CA ALA A 103 -4.95 5.68 -14.80
C ALA A 103 -3.53 5.08 -14.93
N LEU A 104 -2.64 5.39 -13.98
CA LEU A 104 -1.29 4.82 -13.94
C LEU A 104 -1.31 3.31 -13.75
N ARG A 105 -2.20 2.78 -12.89
CA ARG A 105 -2.37 1.34 -12.68
C ARG A 105 -2.78 0.63 -13.97
N GLU A 106 -3.73 1.21 -14.71
CA GLU A 106 -4.20 0.65 -15.99
C GLU A 106 -3.06 0.58 -17.00
N ILE A 107 -2.32 1.68 -17.18
CA ILE A 107 -1.17 1.72 -18.10
C ILE A 107 -0.10 0.71 -17.68
N THR A 108 0.25 0.69 -16.39
CA THR A 108 1.39 -0.09 -15.90
C THR A 108 1.07 -1.58 -15.87
N MET A 109 -0.08 -1.98 -15.31
CA MET A 109 -0.46 -3.39 -15.21
C MET A 109 -1.00 -3.94 -16.53
N GLY A 110 -1.87 -3.18 -17.20
CA GLY A 110 -2.54 -3.61 -18.43
C GLY A 110 -1.64 -3.61 -19.67
N PHE A 111 -0.66 -2.70 -19.76
CA PHE A 111 0.17 -2.59 -20.97
C PHE A 111 1.65 -2.93 -20.73
N ILE A 112 2.26 -2.43 -19.67
CA ILE A 112 3.70 -2.64 -19.43
C ILE A 112 3.95 -4.05 -18.89
N PHE A 113 3.31 -4.40 -17.77
CA PHE A 113 3.50 -5.69 -17.13
C PHE A 113 2.85 -6.84 -17.91
N ALA A 114 1.65 -6.65 -18.49
CA ALA A 114 1.04 -7.69 -19.34
C ALA A 114 1.94 -8.11 -20.52
N LYS A 115 2.59 -7.14 -21.20
CA LYS A 115 3.57 -7.44 -22.26
C LYS A 115 4.83 -8.12 -21.74
N ARG A 116 5.26 -7.80 -20.52
CA ARG A 116 6.45 -8.40 -19.90
C ARG A 116 6.16 -9.83 -19.42
N PHE A 117 5.00 -10.09 -18.82
CA PHE A 117 4.58 -11.42 -18.39
C PHE A 117 4.28 -12.35 -19.56
N SER A 118 3.68 -11.86 -20.65
CA SER A 118 3.50 -12.67 -21.86
C SER A 118 4.84 -13.07 -22.48
N LYS A 119 5.84 -12.16 -22.49
CA LYS A 119 7.22 -12.50 -22.88
C LYS A 119 7.88 -13.51 -21.95
N LEU A 120 7.78 -13.35 -20.62
CA LEU A 120 8.37 -14.28 -19.65
C LEU A 120 7.79 -15.69 -19.77
N ASN A 121 6.46 -15.80 -19.91
CA ASN A 121 5.79 -17.07 -20.17
C ASN A 121 6.26 -17.73 -21.48
N ALA A 122 6.50 -16.94 -22.54
CA ALA A 122 7.05 -17.45 -23.80
C ALA A 122 8.48 -18.00 -23.66
N TYR A 123 9.24 -17.56 -22.65
CA TYR A 123 10.58 -18.06 -22.31
C TYR A 123 10.59 -19.11 -21.19
N GLY A 124 9.42 -19.49 -20.64
CA GLY A 124 9.32 -20.48 -19.56
C GLY A 124 9.87 -20.01 -18.21
N LEU A 125 10.00 -18.69 -18.00
CA LEU A 125 10.46 -18.10 -16.74
C LEU A 125 9.27 -17.67 -15.88
N ASP A 126 9.29 -17.97 -14.58
CA ASP A 126 8.26 -17.49 -13.66
C ASP A 126 8.50 -16.02 -13.29
N SER A 127 7.45 -15.31 -12.89
CA SER A 127 7.53 -13.92 -12.44
C SER A 127 8.38 -13.75 -11.16
N GLY A 128 8.60 -14.83 -10.40
CA GLY A 128 9.40 -14.85 -9.18
C GLY A 128 10.91 -14.77 -9.41
N SER A 129 11.40 -15.30 -10.53
CA SER A 129 12.82 -15.29 -10.92
C SER A 129 13.40 -13.88 -11.09
N LEU A 130 12.59 -12.88 -11.40
CA LEU A 130 13.04 -11.50 -11.63
C LEU A 130 13.24 -10.66 -10.36
N ILE A 131 12.65 -11.07 -9.24
CA ILE A 131 12.69 -10.30 -7.98
C ILE A 131 13.83 -10.80 -7.08
N SER A 132 14.22 -12.08 -7.23
CA SER A 132 15.33 -12.71 -6.48
C SER A 132 16.71 -12.17 -6.83
N ASP A 133 16.91 -11.61 -8.03
CA ASP A 133 18.24 -11.24 -8.54
C ASP A 133 18.68 -9.82 -8.17
N LYS A 134 17.89 -9.10 -7.37
CA LYS A 134 18.21 -7.73 -6.91
C LYS A 134 17.85 -7.51 -5.44
N CYS A 135 18.48 -8.27 -4.57
CA CYS A 135 18.83 -7.84 -3.21
C CYS A 135 20.34 -7.96 -3.03
#